data_AF-B2WDB5-F1
#
_entry.id   AF-B2WDB5-F1
#
_cell.length_a   1.000
_cell.length_b   1.000
_cell.length_c   1.000
_cell.angle_alpha   90.00
_cell.angle_beta   90.00
_cell.angle_gamma   90.00
#
_symmetry.space_group_name_H-M   'P 1'
#
loop_
_entity.id
_entity.type
_entity.pdbx_description
1 polymer ?
#
loop_
_entity_poly.entity_id
_entity_poly.type
_entity_poly.pdbx_seq_one_letter_code
_entity_poly.pdbx_strand_id
1 'polypeptide(L)'
;MPTHRMSTQNGINKANRLPPIPRKMSLSTRNPALAQKISQMRLTIAPIVHVETGLPAPDYPRNMLSLFLLTEPQLDALAAYYSQSHISALTYQYPATMNWQQPFLEKGENLAEDCKLDDLERLKVKMRMFARFIGMRGAETPEWEYERQIEILGNKVKRSVRGEEEHGVALKKFFGGMGSRF
;
A
#
# COMPACT_ATOMS: atom_id res chain seq x y z
N MET A 1 34.48 64.56 -49.90
CA MET A 1 33.47 63.66 -50.51
C MET A 1 32.99 62.69 -49.44
N PRO A 2 31.85 62.94 -48.76
CA PRO A 2 31.30 62.02 -47.76
C PRO A 2 30.30 61.04 -48.41
N THR A 3 30.53 59.74 -48.26
CA THR A 3 29.61 58.69 -48.73
C THR A 3 28.56 58.39 -47.66
N HIS A 4 27.32 58.72 -47.99
CA HIS A 4 26.11 58.48 -47.20
C HIS A 4 25.83 56.97 -47.11
N ARG A 5 25.97 56.35 -45.93
CA ARG A 5 25.56 54.96 -45.69
C ARG A 5 24.12 54.96 -45.18
N MET A 6 23.16 54.74 -46.06
CA MET A 6 21.74 54.64 -45.69
C MET A 6 21.47 53.35 -44.90
N SER A 7 20.70 53.52 -43.82
CA SER A 7 20.13 52.49 -42.96
C SER A 7 19.03 51.72 -43.70
N THR A 8 19.19 50.41 -43.88
CA THR A 8 18.08 49.52 -44.27
C THR A 8 17.38 48.99 -43.02
N GLN A 9 16.20 49.55 -42.79
CA GLN A 9 15.26 49.16 -41.75
C GLN A 9 14.71 47.77 -42.10
N ASN A 10 15.04 46.74 -41.29
CA ASN A 10 14.45 45.41 -41.44
C ASN A 10 12.97 45.45 -41.03
N GLY A 11 12.09 45.65 -42.01
CA GLY A 11 10.65 45.47 -41.89
C GLY A 11 10.29 43.98 -41.74
N ILE A 12 10.43 43.45 -40.53
CA ILE A 12 9.87 42.12 -40.21
C ILE A 12 8.35 42.30 -40.05
N ASN A 13 7.62 41.87 -41.08
CA ASN A 13 6.17 41.81 -41.13
C ASN A 13 5.59 41.14 -39.87
N LYS A 14 5.02 41.94 -38.96
CA LYS A 14 4.26 41.48 -37.78
C LYS A 14 2.81 41.04 -38.12
N ALA A 15 2.46 40.89 -39.40
CA ALA A 15 1.07 40.79 -39.84
C ALA A 15 0.45 39.37 -39.75
N ASN A 16 1.20 38.33 -39.40
CA ASN A 16 0.70 36.94 -39.43
C ASN A 16 0.80 36.16 -38.11
N ARG A 17 0.86 36.84 -36.94
CA ARG A 17 0.69 36.13 -35.67
C ARG A 17 -0.79 35.82 -35.47
N LEU A 18 -1.15 34.55 -35.68
CA LEU A 18 -2.41 34.00 -35.21
C LEU A 18 -2.65 34.43 -33.75
N PRO A 19 -3.88 34.82 -33.39
CA PRO A 19 -4.18 35.19 -32.01
C PRO A 19 -3.82 34.00 -31.10
N PRO A 20 -3.17 34.23 -29.94
CA PRO A 20 -2.84 33.16 -29.03
C PRO A 20 -4.13 32.44 -28.64
N ILE A 21 -4.22 31.16 -29.01
CA ILE A 21 -5.34 30.30 -28.64
C ILE A 21 -5.45 30.38 -27.10
N PRO A 22 -6.63 30.73 -26.55
CA PRO A 22 -6.78 30.84 -25.11
C PRO A 22 -6.49 29.47 -24.51
N ARG A 23 -5.34 29.34 -23.83
CA ARG A 23 -4.98 28.11 -23.14
C ARG A 23 -6.05 27.89 -22.09
N LYS A 24 -6.84 26.83 -22.24
CA LYS A 24 -7.79 26.41 -21.22
C LYS A 24 -7.00 26.26 -19.92
N MET A 25 -7.35 27.08 -18.92
CA MET A 25 -6.74 26.98 -17.58
C MET A 25 -6.76 25.53 -17.12
N SER A 26 -5.66 25.08 -16.49
CA SER A 26 -5.54 23.70 -16.00
C SER A 26 -6.69 23.35 -15.05
N LEU A 27 -7.07 22.07 -14.98
CA LEU A 27 -8.17 21.62 -14.10
C LEU A 27 -7.92 21.99 -12.63
N SER A 28 -6.67 21.91 -12.18
CA SER A 28 -6.27 22.35 -10.83
C SER A 28 -6.45 23.84 -10.61
N THR A 29 -6.29 24.68 -11.64
CA THR A 29 -6.54 26.13 -11.51
C THR A 29 -8.03 26.44 -11.32
N ARG A 30 -8.91 25.60 -11.86
CA ARG A 30 -10.37 25.78 -11.80
C ARG A 30 -10.99 25.16 -10.55
N ASN A 31 -10.32 24.17 -9.94
CA ASN A 31 -10.81 23.45 -8.78
C ASN A 31 -9.78 23.52 -7.62
N PRO A 32 -9.98 24.40 -6.63
CA PRO A 32 -9.02 24.57 -5.53
C PRO A 32 -8.88 23.32 -4.67
N ALA A 33 -9.95 22.53 -4.48
CA ALA A 33 -9.89 21.28 -3.72
C ALA A 33 -9.00 20.23 -4.41
N LEU A 34 -9.10 20.12 -5.75
CA LEU A 34 -8.22 19.28 -6.54
C LEU A 34 -6.76 19.75 -6.46
N ALA A 35 -6.51 21.06 -6.54
CA ALA A 35 -5.16 21.61 -6.39
C ALA A 35 -4.55 21.29 -5.02
N GLN A 36 -5.33 21.44 -3.94
CA GLN A 36 -4.90 21.05 -2.59
C GLN A 36 -4.56 19.57 -2.52
N LYS A 37 -5.42 18.68 -3.06
CA LYS A 37 -5.15 17.25 -3.06
C LYS A 37 -3.90 16.90 -3.87
N ILE A 38 -3.70 17.50 -5.04
CA ILE A 38 -2.47 17.31 -5.83
C ILE A 38 -1.24 17.76 -5.05
N SER A 39 -1.32 18.89 -4.34
CA SER A 39 -0.23 19.36 -3.47
C SER A 39 0.10 18.34 -2.39
N GLN A 40 -0.91 17.79 -1.69
CA GLN A 40 -0.73 16.73 -0.70
C GLN A 40 -0.10 15.47 -1.31
N MET A 41 -0.54 15.06 -2.50
CA MET A 41 -0.01 13.89 -3.21
C MET A 41 1.44 14.07 -3.68
N ARG A 42 1.91 15.32 -3.81
CA ARG A 42 3.29 15.66 -4.18
C ARG A 42 4.26 15.71 -3.00
N LEU A 43 3.78 15.64 -1.76
CA LEU A 43 4.65 15.64 -0.58
C LEU A 43 5.65 14.48 -0.69
N THR A 44 6.93 14.79 -0.58
CA THR A 44 8.04 13.84 -0.70
C THR A 44 8.19 13.03 0.58
N ILE A 45 8.56 11.76 0.42
CA ILE A 45 8.82 10.84 1.53
C ILE A 45 10.32 10.61 1.60
N ALA A 46 10.92 10.84 2.77
CA ALA A 46 12.34 10.55 2.99
C ALA A 46 12.58 9.03 3.02
N PRO A 47 13.64 8.51 2.37
CA PRO A 47 13.92 7.08 2.34
C PRO A 47 14.41 6.54 3.68
N ILE A 48 13.80 5.43 4.13
CA ILE A 48 14.48 4.50 5.02
C ILE A 48 15.48 3.68 4.20
N VAL A 49 16.63 3.40 4.79
CA VAL A 49 17.70 2.63 4.16
C VAL A 49 17.84 1.27 4.84
N HIS A 50 18.33 0.29 4.09
CA HIS A 50 18.68 -1.01 4.65
C HIS A 50 19.80 -0.86 5.68
N VAL A 51 19.70 -1.54 6.81
CA VAL A 51 20.64 -1.42 7.94
C VAL A 51 22.07 -1.76 7.53
N GLU A 52 22.27 -2.78 6.70
CA GLU A 52 23.62 -3.22 6.33
C GLU A 52 24.19 -2.48 5.10
N THR A 53 23.37 -2.16 4.10
CA THR A 53 23.87 -1.61 2.82
C THR A 53 23.79 -0.09 2.77
N GLY A 54 22.97 0.53 3.63
CA GLY A 54 22.72 1.97 3.61
C GLY A 54 21.96 2.45 2.37
N LEU A 55 21.40 1.55 1.56
CA LEU A 55 20.64 1.88 0.35
C LEU A 55 19.13 1.71 0.57
N PRO A 56 18.28 2.52 -0.09
CA PRO A 56 16.84 2.31 -0.08
C PRO A 56 16.44 1.16 -1.01
N ALA A 57 15.28 0.57 -0.74
CA ALA A 57 14.66 -0.40 -1.64
C ALA A 57 14.41 0.19 -3.05
N PRO A 58 14.52 -0.61 -4.13
CA PRO A 58 14.30 -0.15 -5.50
C PRO A 58 12.92 0.50 -5.72
N ASP A 59 11.88 -0.08 -5.13
CA ASP A 59 10.49 0.38 -5.23
C ASP A 59 10.08 1.37 -4.13
N TYR A 60 11.04 1.97 -3.42
CA TYR A 60 10.72 2.89 -2.33
C TYR A 60 9.90 4.10 -2.84
N PRO A 61 8.75 4.42 -2.22
CA PRO A 61 7.89 5.50 -2.69
C PRO A 61 8.54 6.87 -2.42
N ARG A 62 8.74 7.65 -3.49
CA ARG A 62 9.38 8.98 -3.39
C ARG A 62 8.44 10.08 -2.91
N ASN A 63 7.13 9.87 -3.02
CA ASN A 63 6.10 10.83 -2.61
C ASN A 63 4.81 10.10 -2.20
N MET A 64 3.87 10.85 -1.63
CA MET A 64 2.58 10.35 -1.16
C MET A 64 1.78 9.64 -2.26
N LEU A 65 1.77 10.16 -3.48
CA LEU A 65 1.09 9.50 -4.59
C LEU A 65 1.70 8.11 -4.87
N SER A 66 3.02 8.02 -4.96
CA SER A 66 3.73 6.77 -5.18
C SER A 66 3.43 5.74 -4.09
N LEU A 67 3.32 6.18 -2.83
CA LEU A 67 2.92 5.31 -1.71
C LEU A 67 1.51 4.72 -1.90
N PHE A 68 0.53 5.56 -2.25
CA PHE A 68 -0.86 5.12 -2.45
C PHE A 68 -1.05 4.25 -3.71
N LEU A 69 -0.06 4.23 -4.60
CA LEU A 69 -0.07 3.42 -5.82
C LEU A 69 0.72 2.11 -5.68
N LEU A 70 1.33 1.84 -4.52
CA LEU A 70 2.01 0.58 -4.29
C LEU A 70 1.03 -0.59 -4.37
N THR A 71 1.45 -1.63 -5.08
CA THR A 71 0.73 -2.90 -5.15
C THR A 71 1.10 -3.81 -4.00
N GLU A 72 0.28 -4.82 -3.73
CA GLU A 72 0.57 -5.80 -2.68
C GLU A 72 1.92 -6.52 -2.89
N PRO A 73 2.29 -7.00 -4.10
CA PRO A 73 3.60 -7.60 -4.33
C PRO A 73 4.77 -6.64 -4.07
N GLN A 74 4.62 -5.35 -4.37
CA GLN A 74 5.64 -4.35 -4.07
C GLN A 74 5.78 -4.14 -2.56
N LEU A 75 4.67 -4.13 -1.82
CA LEU A 75 4.69 -4.06 -0.36
C LEU A 75 5.34 -5.30 0.26
N ASP A 76 5.07 -6.49 -0.26
CA ASP A 76 5.71 -7.74 0.18
C ASP A 76 7.22 -7.74 -0.11
N ALA A 77 7.63 -7.23 -1.28
CA ALA A 77 9.04 -7.04 -1.63
C ALA A 77 9.73 -6.03 -0.70
N LEU A 78 9.05 -4.94 -0.34
CA LEU A 78 9.55 -3.95 0.63
C LEU A 78 9.70 -4.57 2.03
N ALA A 79 8.72 -5.35 2.48
CA ALA A 79 8.80 -6.04 3.76
C ALA A 79 9.95 -7.06 3.79
N ALA A 80 10.16 -7.81 2.71
CA ALA A 80 11.29 -8.73 2.59
C ALA A 80 12.63 -7.97 2.60
N TYR A 81 12.74 -6.89 1.81
CA TYR A 81 13.95 -6.08 1.73
C TYR A 81 14.38 -5.55 3.09
N TYR A 82 13.46 -5.02 3.90
CA TYR A 82 13.77 -4.49 5.24
C TYR A 82 13.77 -5.56 6.35
N SER A 83 13.88 -6.85 6.01
CA SER A 83 13.86 -7.95 7.01
C SER A 83 12.64 -7.92 7.94
N GLN A 84 11.48 -7.52 7.41
CA GLN A 84 10.21 -7.42 8.13
C GLN A 84 9.22 -8.53 7.76
N SER A 85 9.46 -9.26 6.65
CA SER A 85 8.60 -10.37 6.22
C SER A 85 8.64 -11.57 7.18
N HIS A 86 9.81 -11.84 7.75
CA HIS A 86 10.06 -12.86 8.76
C HIS A 86 10.99 -12.30 9.83
N ILE A 87 10.84 -12.78 11.07
CA ILE A 87 11.78 -12.41 12.13
C ILE A 87 13.18 -12.91 11.77
N SER A 88 14.13 -11.98 11.72
CA SER A 88 15.55 -12.20 11.46
C SER A 88 16.41 -11.37 12.43
N ALA A 89 17.73 -11.53 12.36
CA ALA A 89 18.66 -10.75 13.17
C ALA A 89 18.58 -9.22 12.94
N LEU A 90 18.04 -8.79 11.79
CA LEU A 90 17.95 -7.38 11.41
C LEU A 90 16.58 -6.76 11.73
N THR A 91 15.54 -7.57 11.99
CA THR A 91 14.15 -7.08 12.13
C THR A 91 14.02 -5.97 13.16
N TYR A 92 14.70 -6.09 14.30
CA TYR A 92 14.65 -5.15 15.42
C TYR A 92 15.73 -4.06 15.36
N GLN A 93 16.54 -4.01 14.29
CA GLN A 93 17.54 -2.96 14.09
C GLN A 93 16.94 -1.71 13.40
N TYR A 94 15.70 -1.82 12.92
CA TYR A 94 14.94 -0.69 12.39
C TYR A 94 14.17 0.04 13.51
N PRO A 95 13.86 1.34 13.35
CA PRO A 95 13.16 2.13 14.38
C PRO A 95 11.75 1.61 14.75
N ALA A 96 11.13 0.87 13.85
CA ALA A 96 9.82 0.26 14.03
C ALA A 96 9.76 -1.10 13.32
N THR A 97 8.81 -1.96 13.70
CA THR A 97 8.54 -3.22 13.00
C THR A 97 7.24 -3.14 12.22
N MET A 98 7.16 -3.86 11.08
CA MET A 98 5.90 -3.95 10.34
C MET A 98 4.96 -5.00 10.94
N ASN A 99 5.48 -6.09 11.54
CA ASN A 99 4.73 -7.27 11.98
C ASN A 99 4.00 -7.95 10.80
N TRP A 100 4.72 -8.31 9.73
CA TRP A 100 4.14 -8.79 8.47
C TRP A 100 3.53 -10.20 8.54
N GLN A 101 3.84 -10.97 9.59
CA GLN A 101 3.40 -12.37 9.77
C GLN A 101 2.09 -12.52 10.56
N GLN A 102 1.29 -11.45 10.66
CA GLN A 102 0.04 -11.50 11.40
C GLN A 102 -0.95 -12.50 10.78
N PRO A 103 -1.59 -13.40 11.57
CA PRO A 103 -2.46 -14.46 11.04
C PRO A 103 -3.66 -13.97 10.21
N PHE A 104 -4.07 -12.70 10.36
CA PHE A 104 -5.18 -12.13 9.59
C PHE A 104 -4.75 -11.65 8.19
N LEU A 105 -3.44 -11.53 7.92
CA LEU A 105 -2.88 -11.19 6.61
C LEU A 105 -2.69 -12.42 5.70
N GLU A 106 -2.97 -13.62 6.21
CA GLU A 106 -2.78 -14.87 5.49
C GLU A 106 -3.72 -14.95 4.27
N LYS A 107 -3.14 -15.29 3.10
CA LYS A 107 -3.87 -15.44 1.82
C LYS A 107 -4.23 -16.90 1.51
N GLY A 108 -4.05 -17.83 2.46
CA GLY A 108 -4.19 -19.26 2.19
C GLY A 108 -5.48 -19.61 1.44
N GLU A 109 -5.36 -20.30 0.31
CA GLU A 109 -6.53 -20.72 -0.50
C GLU A 109 -7.47 -21.65 0.28
N ASN A 110 -6.92 -22.32 1.30
CA ASN A 110 -7.66 -23.21 2.20
C ASN A 110 -8.47 -22.44 3.26
N LEU A 111 -8.25 -21.13 3.42
CA LEU A 111 -9.05 -20.29 4.30
C LEU A 111 -10.33 -19.90 3.60
N ALA A 112 -11.44 -20.08 4.30
CA ALA A 112 -12.72 -19.59 3.85
C ALA A 112 -12.73 -18.06 3.76
N GLU A 113 -13.54 -17.53 2.84
CA GLU A 113 -13.63 -16.10 2.54
C GLU A 113 -14.00 -15.23 3.76
N ASP A 114 -14.81 -15.74 4.67
CA ASP A 114 -15.18 -15.06 5.92
C ASP A 114 -14.08 -15.09 7.00
N CYS A 115 -12.99 -15.82 6.76
CA CYS A 115 -11.86 -16.02 7.67
C CYS A 115 -10.58 -15.36 7.18
N LYS A 116 -10.65 -14.52 6.15
CA LYS A 116 -9.51 -13.76 5.62
C LYS A 116 -9.96 -12.36 5.19
N LEU A 117 -9.00 -11.46 5.07
CA LEU A 117 -9.24 -10.16 4.46
C LEU A 117 -9.46 -10.31 2.96
N ASP A 118 -10.32 -9.47 2.41
CA ASP A 118 -10.38 -9.30 0.96
C ASP A 118 -9.07 -8.69 0.42
N ASP A 119 -8.82 -8.79 -0.89
CA ASP A 119 -7.57 -8.33 -1.49
C ASP A 119 -7.33 -6.82 -1.31
N LEU A 120 -8.40 -6.01 -1.31
CA LEU A 120 -8.33 -4.56 -1.16
C LEU A 120 -8.12 -4.14 0.30
N GLU A 121 -8.81 -4.78 1.24
CA GLU A 121 -8.62 -4.68 2.68
C GLU A 121 -7.17 -5.02 3.02
N ARG A 122 -6.68 -6.17 2.56
CA ARG A 122 -5.31 -6.62 2.81
C ARG A 122 -4.28 -5.66 2.26
N LEU A 123 -4.48 -5.14 1.05
CA LEU A 123 -3.64 -4.10 0.46
C LEU A 123 -3.61 -2.83 1.32
N LYS A 124 -4.78 -2.34 1.76
CA LYS A 124 -4.89 -1.16 2.62
C LYS A 124 -4.17 -1.34 3.96
N VAL A 125 -4.34 -2.50 4.60
CA VAL A 125 -3.68 -2.80 5.87
C VAL A 125 -2.17 -2.87 5.69
N LYS A 126 -1.68 -3.60 4.69
CA LYS A 126 -0.24 -3.71 4.38
C LYS A 126 0.38 -2.33 4.07
N MET A 127 -0.30 -1.51 3.26
CA MET A 127 0.15 -0.15 2.95
C MET A 127 0.24 0.71 4.23
N ARG A 128 -0.76 0.64 5.11
CA ARG A 128 -0.75 1.35 6.40
C ARG A 128 0.39 0.87 7.31
N MET A 129 0.60 -0.44 7.42
CA MET A 129 1.70 -1.02 8.19
C MET A 129 3.05 -0.54 7.69
N PHE A 130 3.24 -0.51 6.36
CA PHE A 130 4.43 0.06 5.74
C PHE A 130 4.58 1.57 6.02
N ALA A 131 3.51 2.35 5.87
CA ALA A 131 3.50 3.79 6.17
C ALA A 131 3.91 4.08 7.61
N ARG A 132 3.42 3.27 8.56
CA ARG A 132 3.80 3.37 9.98
C ARG A 132 5.27 3.01 10.20
N PHE A 133 5.78 1.98 9.51
CA PHE A 133 7.19 1.59 9.56
C PHE A 133 8.12 2.72 9.08
N ILE A 134 7.74 3.45 8.03
CA ILE A 134 8.51 4.60 7.54
C ILE A 134 8.29 5.90 8.35
N GLY A 135 7.63 5.81 9.50
CA GLY A 135 7.45 6.92 10.44
C GLY A 135 6.39 7.95 10.04
N MET A 136 5.44 7.59 9.16
CA MET A 136 4.37 8.51 8.79
C MET A 136 3.35 8.67 9.93
N ARG A 137 3.09 9.92 10.29
CA ARG A 137 1.99 10.30 11.19
C ARG A 137 0.65 10.14 10.47
N GLY A 138 -0.39 9.68 11.17
CA GLY A 138 -1.69 9.41 10.53
C GLY A 138 -1.85 7.99 9.98
N ALA A 139 -0.87 7.10 10.25
CA ALA A 139 -0.91 5.68 9.86
C ALA A 139 -1.32 4.76 11.02
N GLU A 140 -2.02 5.31 12.01
CA GLU A 140 -2.60 4.56 13.12
C GLU A 140 -3.65 3.58 12.59
N THR A 141 -3.78 2.43 13.26
CA THR A 141 -4.76 1.42 12.88
C THR A 141 -6.19 1.98 13.06
N PRO A 142 -7.00 2.07 11.99
CA PRO A 142 -8.35 2.59 12.07
C PRO A 142 -9.31 1.58 12.72
N GLU A 143 -10.44 2.07 13.23
CA GLU A 143 -11.46 1.25 13.93
C GLU A 143 -11.96 0.07 13.08
N TRP A 144 -12.30 0.30 11.82
CA TRP A 144 -12.78 -0.76 10.91
C TRP A 144 -11.78 -1.91 10.78
N GLU A 145 -10.47 -1.64 10.86
CA GLU A 145 -9.45 -2.68 10.75
C GLU A 145 -9.46 -3.57 12.00
N TYR A 146 -9.65 -2.98 13.18
CA TYR A 146 -9.80 -3.74 14.43
C TYR A 146 -11.08 -4.57 14.43
N GLU A 147 -12.20 -3.98 14.05
CA GLU A 147 -13.50 -4.68 13.95
C GLU A 147 -13.38 -5.87 12.99
N ARG A 148 -12.76 -5.66 11.83
CA ARG A 148 -12.54 -6.70 10.83
C ARG A 148 -11.61 -7.81 11.33
N GLN A 149 -10.54 -7.47 12.05
CA GLN A 149 -9.66 -8.46 12.69
C GLN A 149 -10.41 -9.32 13.72
N ILE A 150 -11.24 -8.70 14.56
CA ILE A 150 -12.06 -9.39 15.56
C ILE A 150 -13.08 -10.30 14.88
N GLU A 151 -13.73 -9.83 13.82
CA GLU A 151 -14.69 -10.61 13.04
C GLU A 151 -14.04 -11.86 12.43
N ILE A 152 -12.91 -11.69 11.73
CA ILE A 152 -12.15 -12.79 11.13
C ILE A 152 -11.73 -13.80 12.20
N LEU A 153 -11.22 -13.31 13.34
CA LEU A 153 -10.83 -14.19 14.44
C LEU A 153 -12.03 -14.96 14.99
N GLY A 154 -13.18 -14.31 15.19
CA GLY A 154 -14.41 -14.95 15.61
C GLY A 154 -14.89 -16.03 14.65
N ASN A 155 -14.78 -15.78 13.34
CA ASN A 155 -15.15 -16.76 12.31
C ASN A 155 -14.19 -17.97 12.30
N LYS A 156 -12.88 -17.74 12.46
CA LYS A 156 -11.88 -18.81 12.61
C LYS A 156 -12.19 -19.69 13.83
N VAL A 157 -12.45 -19.08 14.99
CA VAL A 157 -12.80 -19.81 16.23
C VAL A 157 -14.07 -20.64 16.05
N LYS A 158 -15.15 -20.04 15.54
CA LYS A 158 -16.42 -20.73 15.29
C LYS A 158 -16.25 -21.96 14.39
N ARG A 159 -15.41 -21.86 13.36
CA ARG A 159 -15.11 -22.98 12.46
C ARG A 159 -14.30 -24.07 13.13
N SER A 160 -13.29 -23.71 13.93
CA SER A 160 -12.49 -24.67 14.70
C SER A 160 -13.37 -25.51 15.63
N VAL A 161 -14.23 -24.84 16.40
CA VAL A 161 -15.16 -25.50 17.34
C VAL A 161 -16.07 -26.49 16.60
N ARG A 162 -16.68 -26.07 15.48
CA ARG A 162 -17.52 -26.97 14.68
C ARG A 162 -16.77 -28.19 14.14
N GLY A 163 -15.53 -27.99 13.66
CA GLY A 163 -14.69 -29.09 13.16
C GLY A 163 -14.31 -30.08 14.26
N GLU A 164 -14.02 -29.59 15.47
CA GLU A 164 -13.73 -30.42 16.64
C GLU A 164 -14.96 -31.20 17.11
N GLU A 165 -16.15 -30.59 17.12
CA GLU A 165 -17.41 -31.26 17.44
C GLU A 165 -17.72 -32.39 16.45
N GLU A 166 -17.60 -32.13 15.15
CA GLU A 166 -17.80 -33.13 14.09
C GLU A 166 -16.80 -34.28 14.20
N HIS A 167 -15.52 -33.98 14.43
CA HIS A 167 -14.48 -34.98 14.63
C HIS A 167 -14.73 -35.81 15.90
N GLY A 168 -15.13 -35.18 17.01
CA GLY A 168 -15.49 -35.85 18.25
C GLY A 168 -16.70 -36.80 18.08
N VAL A 169 -17.72 -36.36 17.34
CA VAL A 169 -18.88 -37.20 17.00
C VAL A 169 -18.47 -38.37 16.10
N ALA A 170 -17.62 -38.14 15.10
CA ALA A 170 -17.12 -39.19 14.21
C ALA A 170 -16.30 -40.24 14.98
N LEU A 171 -15.43 -39.79 15.89
CA LEU A 171 -14.63 -40.65 16.74
C LEU A 171 -15.52 -41.50 17.67
N LYS A 172 -16.54 -40.89 18.27
CA LYS A 172 -17.52 -41.60 19.11
C LYS A 172 -18.32 -42.65 18.34
N LYS A 173 -18.71 -42.35 17.09
CA LYS A 173 -19.37 -43.34 16.20
C LYS A 173 -18.44 -44.50 15.83
N PHE A 174 -17.17 -44.19 15.54
CA PHE A 174 -16.16 -45.21 15.18
C PHE A 174 -15.91 -46.19 16.33
N PHE A 175 -15.70 -45.69 17.54
CA PHE A 175 -15.47 -46.55 18.71
C PHE A 175 -16.76 -47.21 19.25
N GLY A 176 -17.93 -46.58 19.08
CA GLY A 176 -19.21 -47.17 19.48
C GLY A 176 -19.70 -48.30 18.57
N GLY A 177 -19.28 -48.34 17.30
CA GLY A 177 -19.69 -49.38 16.34
C GLY A 177 -18.94 -50.72 16.46
N MET A 178 -17.82 -50.75 17.19
CA MET A 178 -16.97 -51.95 17.32
C MET A 178 -17.43 -52.89 18.47
N GLY A 179 -18.33 -52.42 19.34
CA GLY A 179 -18.81 -53.19 20.51
C GLY A 179 -20.06 -54.05 20.28
N SER A 180 -20.58 -54.15 19.04
CA SER A 180 -21.88 -54.81 18.78
C SER A 180 -21.79 -56.06 17.88
N ARG A 181 -20.61 -56.70 17.81
CA ARG A 181 -20.41 -57.97 17.07
C ARG A 181 -19.64 -59.00 17.91
N PHE A 182 -20.22 -59.45 19.02
CA PHE A 182 -19.88 -60.72 19.67
C PHE A 182 -21.14 -61.29 20.31
#